data_AF-A0AAD6WRU3-F1
#
_entry.id   AF-A0AAD6WRU3-F1
#
_cell.length_a   1.000
_cell.length_b   1.000
_cell.length_c   1.000
_cell.angle_alpha   90.00
_cell.angle_beta   90.00
_cell.angle_gamma   90.00
#
_symmetry.space_group_name_H-M   'P 1'
#
loop_
_entity.id
_entity.type
_entity.pdbx_description
1 polymer ?
#
loop_
_entity_poly.entity_id
_entity_poly.type
_entity_poly.pdbx_seq_one_letter_code
_entity_poly.pdbx_strand_id
1 'polypeptide(L)'
;MADADMDGPASHSNNGQNHKKQAVPGPERGQIESLQSDVALYREREAALHKEFKTSRIRVQNLEREIHKLKGEQALALHHYQGQLDNLQRQLAQKETALHQTTEHVETLNENIERLESQHQVLSHHDAEMVQLHQKQQVQLAAAEQALEARNVQHAKEMAAKTSEIMSLMSKLRTQAPAAPPADTNFPLGPPILVPRFLSEGKRKTRLEAKVLKTPRAGVPILPLAVASGNIPEEAVNYDPKEPSPGPQGKPPGRRQSAPRGLKNSSKNDAQEDELYKRGMRETWRNTFETSCADDFQGYEPISQDRVEACRTGGAGPALGEYTLDFGEGYQTSLWNKKIIARIGLFPRRREASGNGWGLPPVSRVYVEEQFAGQLKRSQQAWALWQPRFMQTELRYETSAEATARAQAYVAHRMSRVNANSSKNR
;
A
#
# COMPACT_ATOMS: atom_id res chain seq x y z
N MET A 1 32.19 26.53 -40.95
CA MET A 1 33.43 27.21 -41.36
C MET A 1 34.02 26.38 -42.47
N ALA A 2 33.65 26.71 -43.69
CA ALA A 2 34.16 26.13 -44.92
C ALA A 2 34.47 27.35 -45.79
N ASP A 3 35.76 27.63 -45.94
CA ASP A 3 36.28 28.68 -46.81
C ASP A 3 36.08 28.20 -48.24
N ALA A 4 35.17 28.87 -48.96
CA ALA A 4 35.00 28.69 -50.39
C ALA A 4 35.76 29.82 -51.09
N ASP A 5 37.00 29.52 -51.45
CA ASP A 5 37.74 30.19 -52.52
C ASP A 5 36.86 30.21 -53.79
N MET A 6 36.55 31.40 -54.27
CA MET A 6 35.92 31.60 -55.58
C MET A 6 36.89 32.37 -56.46
N ASP A 7 37.43 31.64 -57.43
CA ASP A 7 38.22 32.12 -58.55
C ASP A 7 37.63 33.36 -59.22
N GLY A 8 38.46 34.38 -59.38
CA GLY A 8 38.14 35.58 -60.16
C GLY A 8 38.11 35.27 -61.66
N PRO A 9 37.08 35.69 -62.41
CA PRO A 9 37.09 35.54 -63.86
C PRO A 9 38.02 36.56 -64.52
N ALA A 10 38.80 36.02 -65.45
CA ALA A 10 39.81 36.68 -66.25
C ALA A 10 39.32 37.92 -67.00
N SER A 11 40.09 38.99 -66.84
CA SER A 11 40.11 40.20 -67.66
C SER A 11 40.08 39.88 -69.16
N HIS A 12 38.97 40.18 -69.83
CA HIS A 12 38.87 40.12 -71.28
C HIS A 12 39.34 41.41 -71.92
N SER A 13 40.26 41.19 -72.86
CA SER A 13 40.98 42.11 -73.72
C SER A 13 40.16 43.26 -74.31
N ASN A 14 40.78 44.42 -74.19
CA ASN A 14 40.40 45.72 -74.72
C ASN A 14 40.56 45.70 -76.26
N ASN A 15 39.45 45.67 -77.01
CA ASN A 15 39.47 45.74 -78.47
C ASN A 15 39.04 47.16 -78.90
N GLY A 16 40.03 48.00 -79.21
CA GLY A 16 39.81 49.37 -79.68
C GLY A 16 39.37 49.40 -81.15
N GLN A 17 38.09 49.67 -81.40
CA GLN A 17 37.59 50.10 -82.70
C GLN A 17 37.43 51.62 -82.74
N ASN A 18 38.33 52.28 -83.48
CA ASN A 18 38.24 53.70 -83.81
C ASN A 18 37.15 53.92 -84.87
N HIS A 19 35.94 54.26 -84.44
CA HIS A 19 34.89 54.78 -85.31
C HIS A 19 34.99 56.31 -85.42
N LYS A 20 35.04 56.80 -86.66
CA LYS A 20 34.98 58.23 -87.04
C LYS A 20 33.78 58.91 -86.38
N LYS A 21 34.05 59.96 -85.60
CA LYS A 21 33.05 60.82 -84.95
C LYS A 21 32.26 61.62 -86.00
N GLN A 22 31.06 61.15 -86.32
CA GLN A 22 30.02 61.96 -86.95
C GLN A 22 29.41 62.85 -85.85
N ALA A 23 29.39 64.17 -86.06
CA ALA A 23 28.76 65.10 -85.14
C ALA A 23 27.24 64.95 -85.21
N VAL A 24 26.66 64.29 -84.21
CA VAL A 24 25.21 64.14 -84.04
C VAL A 24 24.66 65.49 -83.53
N PRO A 25 23.59 66.03 -84.13
CA PRO A 25 22.95 67.26 -83.66
C PRO A 25 22.48 67.09 -82.20
N GLY A 26 22.71 68.12 -81.39
CA GLY A 26 22.37 68.12 -79.97
C GLY A 26 20.87 67.94 -79.72
N PRO A 27 20.49 67.29 -78.62
CA PRO A 27 19.09 67.03 -78.30
C PRO A 27 18.30 68.33 -78.23
N GLU A 28 17.10 68.32 -78.82
CA GLU A 28 16.19 69.47 -78.79
C GLU A 28 15.81 69.80 -77.34
N ARG A 29 15.58 71.08 -77.03
CA ARG A 29 15.33 71.56 -75.65
C ARG A 29 14.24 70.80 -74.90
N GLY A 30 13.19 70.35 -75.59
CA GLY A 30 12.13 69.52 -75.00
C GLY A 30 12.59 68.12 -74.55
N GLN A 31 13.61 67.55 -75.19
CA GLN A 31 14.22 66.28 -74.77
C GLN A 31 15.04 66.47 -73.48
N ILE A 32 15.68 67.63 -73.31
CA ILE A 32 16.46 67.95 -72.09
C ILE A 32 15.52 68.09 -70.88
N GLU A 33 14.37 68.74 -71.05
CA GLU A 33 13.37 68.89 -69.98
C GLU A 33 12.72 67.54 -69.60
N SER A 34 12.43 66.68 -70.58
CA SER A 34 11.98 65.29 -70.34
C SER A 34 13.00 64.48 -69.53
N LEU A 35 14.30 64.57 -69.90
CA LEU A 35 15.38 63.88 -69.20
C LEU A 35 15.53 64.36 -67.75
N GLN A 36 15.33 65.64 -67.47
CA GLN A 36 15.38 66.15 -66.09
C GLN A 36 14.24 65.60 -65.23
N SER A 37 13.02 65.47 -65.79
CA SER A 37 11.89 64.83 -65.12
C SER A 37 12.16 63.35 -64.83
N ASP A 38 12.68 62.61 -65.81
CA ASP A 38 13.02 61.20 -65.63
C ASP A 38 14.10 61.00 -64.56
N VAL A 39 15.14 61.84 -64.55
CA VAL A 39 16.19 61.82 -63.52
C VAL A 39 15.61 62.09 -62.13
N ALA A 40 14.64 62.99 -62.01
CA ALA A 40 13.95 63.25 -60.74
C ALA A 40 13.18 62.00 -60.25
N LEU A 41 12.42 61.34 -61.14
CA LEU A 41 11.70 60.09 -60.84
C LEU A 41 12.66 58.96 -60.46
N TYR A 42 13.80 58.84 -61.14
CA TYR A 42 14.83 57.85 -60.80
C TYR A 42 15.40 58.09 -59.39
N ARG A 43 15.70 59.34 -59.03
CA ARG A 43 16.20 59.69 -57.69
C ARG A 43 15.16 59.42 -56.61
N GLU A 44 13.88 59.72 -56.87
CA GLU A 44 12.79 59.40 -55.94
C GLU A 44 12.67 57.88 -55.73
N ARG A 45 12.72 57.10 -56.81
CA ARG A 45 12.70 55.64 -56.75
C ARG A 45 13.91 55.06 -56.03
N GLU A 46 15.12 55.61 -56.26
CA GLU A 46 16.34 55.20 -55.56
C GLU A 46 16.23 55.47 -54.05
N ALA A 47 15.73 56.64 -53.66
CA ALA A 47 15.48 56.99 -52.26
C ALA A 47 14.45 56.05 -51.61
N ALA A 48 13.38 55.71 -52.33
CA ALA A 48 12.37 54.75 -51.88
C ALA A 48 12.97 53.34 -51.66
N LEU A 49 13.71 52.82 -52.65
CA LEU A 49 14.41 51.53 -52.54
C LEU A 49 15.41 51.52 -51.38
N HIS A 50 16.15 52.61 -51.17
CA HIS A 50 17.10 52.71 -50.07
C HIS A 50 16.38 52.68 -48.70
N LYS A 51 15.21 53.31 -48.59
CA LYS A 51 14.36 53.25 -47.39
C LYS A 51 13.80 51.84 -47.15
N GLU A 52 13.35 51.16 -48.20
CA GLU A 52 12.89 49.77 -48.14
C GLU A 52 14.02 48.81 -47.73
N PHE A 53 15.22 48.99 -48.28
CA PHE A 53 16.38 48.18 -47.94
C PHE A 53 16.79 48.38 -46.47
N LYS A 54 16.81 49.62 -45.98
CA LYS A 54 17.04 49.92 -44.55
C LYS A 54 16.00 49.27 -43.65
N THR A 55 14.72 49.36 -44.02
CA THR A 55 13.61 48.74 -43.26
C THR A 55 13.73 47.23 -43.24
N SER A 56 14.02 46.62 -44.38
CA SER A 56 14.25 45.17 -44.51
C SER A 56 15.45 44.71 -43.69
N ARG A 57 16.56 45.46 -43.69
CA ARG A 57 17.75 45.17 -42.88
C ARG A 57 17.43 45.19 -41.38
N ILE A 58 16.69 46.19 -40.90
CA ILE A 58 16.26 46.26 -39.50
C ILE A 58 15.35 45.06 -39.15
N ARG A 59 14.43 44.69 -40.06
CA ARG A 59 13.56 43.53 -39.86
C ARG A 59 14.35 42.23 -39.73
N VAL A 60 15.34 42.00 -40.59
CA VAL A 60 16.22 40.82 -40.51
C VAL A 60 16.99 40.80 -39.17
N GLN A 61 17.57 41.93 -38.76
CA GLN A 61 18.27 42.02 -37.49
C GLN A 61 17.36 41.74 -36.28
N ASN A 62 16.09 42.18 -36.33
CA ASN A 62 15.13 41.89 -35.27
C ASN A 62 14.76 40.39 -35.23
N LEU A 63 14.56 39.77 -36.40
CA LEU A 63 14.30 38.32 -36.49
C LEU A 63 15.50 37.50 -35.99
N GLU A 64 16.73 37.91 -36.29
CA GLU A 64 17.94 37.26 -35.78
C GLU A 64 18.00 37.31 -34.24
N ARG A 65 17.71 38.47 -33.64
CA ARG A 65 17.64 38.59 -32.17
C ARG A 65 16.56 37.70 -31.57
N GLU A 66 15.40 37.62 -32.21
CA GLU A 66 14.30 36.76 -31.76
C GLU A 66 14.66 35.28 -31.85
N ILE A 67 15.31 34.85 -32.94
CA ILE A 67 15.84 33.48 -33.09
C ILE A 67 16.86 33.18 -31.99
N HIS A 68 17.77 34.10 -31.69
CA HIS A 68 18.74 33.92 -30.60
C HIS A 68 18.07 33.82 -29.23
N LYS A 69 17.05 34.64 -28.97
CA LYS A 69 16.27 34.58 -27.73
C LYS A 69 15.57 33.22 -27.59
N LEU A 70 14.86 32.77 -28.62
CA LEU A 70 14.16 31.47 -28.61
C LEU A 70 15.13 30.29 -28.44
N LYS A 71 16.32 30.34 -29.06
CA LYS A 71 17.37 29.33 -28.86
C LYS A 71 17.87 29.31 -27.41
N GLY A 72 18.02 30.46 -26.78
CA GLY A 72 18.40 30.57 -25.36
C GLY A 72 17.34 29.97 -24.44
N GLU A 73 16.07 30.30 -24.65
CA GLU A 73 14.94 29.75 -23.89
C GLU A 73 14.84 28.23 -24.05
N GLN A 74 15.01 27.72 -25.29
CA GLN A 74 15.02 26.29 -25.57
C GLN A 74 16.19 25.58 -24.87
N ALA A 75 17.38 26.17 -24.86
CA ALA A 75 18.54 25.60 -24.17
C ALA A 75 18.34 25.50 -22.66
N LEU A 76 17.76 26.54 -22.04
CA LEU A 76 17.41 26.53 -20.61
C LEU A 76 16.35 25.47 -20.28
N ALA A 77 15.32 25.34 -21.13
CA ALA A 77 14.31 24.31 -20.95
C ALA A 77 14.90 22.90 -21.04
N LEU A 78 15.78 22.64 -22.01
CA LEU A 78 16.48 21.36 -22.14
C LEU A 78 17.36 21.05 -20.92
N HIS A 79 18.08 22.05 -20.40
CA HIS A 79 18.89 21.88 -19.19
C HIS A 79 18.01 21.55 -17.96
N HIS A 80 16.87 22.22 -17.83
CA HIS A 80 15.91 21.91 -16.76
C HIS A 80 15.36 20.47 -16.86
N TYR A 81 14.96 20.04 -18.07
CA TYR A 81 14.50 18.65 -18.28
C TYR A 81 15.60 17.62 -18.00
N GLN A 82 16.86 17.92 -18.37
CA GLN A 82 17.98 17.05 -18.02
C GLN A 82 18.14 16.92 -16.50
N GLY A 83 18.05 18.02 -15.75
CA GLY A 83 18.09 17.98 -14.29
C GLY A 83 16.94 17.17 -13.66
N GLN A 84 15.74 17.23 -14.25
CA GLN A 84 14.62 16.39 -13.83
C GLN A 84 14.86 14.90 -14.11
N LEU A 85 15.43 14.56 -15.28
CA LEU A 85 15.80 13.18 -15.62
C LEU A 85 16.85 12.63 -14.66
N ASP A 86 17.90 13.39 -14.38
CA ASP A 86 18.96 12.98 -13.45
C ASP A 86 18.41 12.75 -12.03
N ASN A 87 17.47 13.58 -11.58
CA ASN A 87 16.79 13.39 -10.28
C ASN A 87 15.96 12.10 -10.27
N LEU A 88 15.16 11.85 -11.32
CA LEU A 88 14.39 10.62 -11.44
C LEU A 88 15.27 9.37 -11.49
N GLN A 89 16.42 9.44 -12.17
CA GLN A 89 17.41 8.35 -12.19
C GLN A 89 17.99 8.07 -10.80
N ARG A 90 18.33 9.11 -10.02
CA ARG A 90 18.78 8.93 -8.62
C ARG A 90 17.70 8.30 -7.75
N GLN A 91 16.44 8.72 -7.90
CA GLN A 91 15.32 8.13 -7.16
C GLN A 91 15.11 6.66 -7.55
N LEU A 92 15.25 6.31 -8.82
CA LEU A 92 15.17 4.94 -9.30
C LEU A 92 16.29 4.08 -8.69
N ALA A 93 17.55 4.55 -8.72
CA ALA A 93 18.67 3.86 -8.09
C ALA A 93 18.47 3.67 -6.57
N GLN A 94 17.94 4.69 -5.86
CA GLN A 94 17.60 4.56 -4.44
C GLN A 94 16.53 3.49 -4.20
N LYS A 95 15.50 3.42 -5.05
CA LYS A 95 14.46 2.38 -4.94
C LYS A 95 14.99 0.98 -5.25
N GLU A 96 15.90 0.85 -6.21
CA GLU A 96 16.54 -0.43 -6.53
C GLU A 96 17.41 -0.93 -5.37
N THR A 97 18.19 -0.05 -4.74
CA THR A 97 18.97 -0.43 -3.54
C THR A 97 18.08 -0.83 -2.36
N ALA A 98 16.98 -0.09 -2.12
CA ALA A 98 16.01 -0.46 -1.09
C ALA A 98 15.32 -1.80 -1.39
N LEU A 99 14.97 -2.05 -2.66
CA LEU A 99 14.41 -3.34 -3.09
C LEU A 99 15.39 -4.48 -2.82
N HIS A 100 16.67 -4.30 -3.18
CA HIS A 100 17.71 -5.31 -2.93
C HIS A 100 17.84 -5.65 -1.43
N GLN A 101 17.90 -4.63 -0.57
CA GLN A 101 17.93 -4.81 0.89
C GLN A 101 16.70 -5.57 1.41
N THR A 102 15.51 -5.27 0.88
CA THR A 102 14.29 -5.99 1.28
C THR A 102 14.32 -7.45 0.82
N THR A 103 14.87 -7.73 -0.37
CA THR A 103 15.03 -9.10 -0.87
C THR A 103 16.00 -9.90 0.01
N GLU A 104 17.17 -9.35 0.33
CA GLU A 104 18.14 -9.98 1.25
C GLU A 104 17.53 -10.26 2.64
N HIS A 105 16.73 -9.33 3.16
CA HIS A 105 16.03 -9.53 4.42
C HIS A 105 15.00 -10.67 4.35
N VAL A 106 14.24 -10.75 3.25
CA VAL A 106 13.28 -11.84 3.03
C VAL A 106 13.99 -13.20 2.90
N GLU A 107 15.13 -13.26 2.20
CA GLU A 107 15.95 -14.46 2.12
C GLU A 107 16.43 -14.90 3.51
N THR A 108 16.93 -13.96 4.31
CA THR A 108 17.33 -14.23 5.71
C THR A 108 16.15 -14.75 6.57
N LEU A 109 14.95 -14.21 6.38
CA LEU A 109 13.76 -14.69 7.08
C LEU A 109 13.37 -16.10 6.65
N ASN A 110 13.49 -16.43 5.36
CA ASN A 110 13.22 -17.77 4.85
C ASN A 110 14.21 -18.80 5.43
N GLU A 111 15.50 -18.48 5.47
CA GLU A 111 16.51 -19.34 6.11
C GLU A 111 16.18 -19.60 7.60
N ASN A 112 15.71 -18.57 8.31
CA ASN A 112 15.28 -18.72 9.70
C ASN A 112 14.02 -19.59 9.84
N ILE A 113 13.07 -19.50 8.90
CA ILE A 113 11.89 -20.38 8.86
C ILE A 113 12.32 -21.83 8.65
N GLU A 114 13.17 -22.11 7.66
CA GLU A 114 13.69 -23.46 7.40
C GLU A 114 14.43 -24.04 8.62
N ARG A 115 15.20 -23.20 9.33
CA ARG A 115 15.87 -23.59 10.58
C ARG A 115 14.86 -23.93 11.68
N LEU A 116 13.81 -23.14 11.85
CA LEU A 116 12.76 -23.39 12.84
C LEU A 116 11.95 -24.65 12.52
N GLU A 117 11.64 -24.89 11.24
CA GLU A 117 10.97 -26.11 10.79
C GLU A 117 11.83 -27.34 11.07
N SER A 118 13.14 -27.26 10.81
CA SER A 118 14.09 -28.32 11.15
C SER A 118 14.13 -28.60 12.66
N GLN A 119 14.13 -27.56 13.49
CA GLN A 119 14.05 -27.71 14.96
C GLN A 119 12.73 -28.34 15.41
N HIS A 120 11.62 -27.94 14.80
CA HIS A 120 10.30 -28.50 15.07
C HIS A 120 10.23 -29.99 14.71
N GLN A 121 10.85 -30.42 13.61
CA GLN A 121 10.95 -31.84 13.24
C GLN A 121 11.71 -32.65 14.30
N VAL A 122 12.82 -32.11 14.82
CA VAL A 122 13.60 -32.76 15.90
C VAL A 122 12.76 -32.90 17.17
N LEU A 123 12.05 -31.84 17.58
CA LEU A 123 11.17 -31.88 18.75
C LEU A 123 10.01 -32.87 18.57
N SER A 124 9.36 -32.86 17.40
CA SER A 124 8.29 -33.81 17.08
C SER A 124 8.79 -35.26 17.10
N HIS A 125 10.03 -35.52 16.67
CA HIS A 125 10.63 -36.84 16.77
C HIS A 125 10.87 -37.24 18.23
N HIS A 126 11.43 -36.33 19.03
CA HIS A 126 11.65 -36.55 20.46
C HIS A 126 10.34 -36.83 21.23
N ASP A 127 9.27 -36.09 20.94
CA ASP A 127 7.96 -36.32 21.55
C ASP A 127 7.41 -37.71 21.19
N ALA A 128 7.60 -38.15 19.94
CA ALA A 128 7.22 -39.50 19.51
C ALA A 128 8.03 -40.58 20.27
N GLU A 129 9.34 -40.38 20.45
CA GLU A 129 10.18 -41.27 21.26
C GLU A 129 9.72 -41.32 22.72
N MET A 130 9.37 -40.17 23.31
CA MET A 130 8.87 -40.09 24.69
C MET A 130 7.53 -40.82 24.86
N VAL A 131 6.62 -40.72 23.89
CA VAL A 131 5.36 -41.48 23.87
C VAL A 131 5.63 -42.98 23.79
N GLN A 132 6.54 -43.43 22.92
CA GLN A 132 6.94 -44.83 22.81
C GLN A 132 7.56 -45.36 24.11
N LEU A 133 8.42 -44.57 24.75
CA LEU A 133 9.05 -44.91 26.02
C LEU A 133 8.00 -45.02 27.14
N HIS A 134 7.04 -44.11 27.19
CA HIS A 134 5.94 -44.17 28.15
C HIS A 134 5.04 -45.39 27.92
N GLN A 135 4.71 -45.71 26.67
CA GLN A 135 3.93 -46.91 26.33
C GLN A 135 4.67 -48.19 26.74
N LYS A 136 6.00 -48.25 26.50
CA LYS A 136 6.84 -49.37 26.94
C LYS A 136 6.82 -49.52 28.46
N GLN A 137 6.89 -48.42 29.21
CA GLN A 137 6.80 -48.44 30.67
C GLN A 137 5.42 -48.93 31.15
N GLN A 138 4.34 -48.49 30.52
CA GLN A 138 2.98 -48.97 30.85
C GLN A 138 2.84 -50.48 30.63
N VAL A 139 3.36 -51.00 29.51
CA VAL A 139 3.35 -52.46 29.23
C VAL A 139 4.18 -53.22 30.27
N GLN A 140 5.35 -52.70 30.66
CA GLN A 140 6.18 -53.30 31.71
C GLN A 140 5.49 -53.31 33.08
N LEU A 141 4.80 -52.23 33.45
CA LEU A 141 4.03 -52.14 34.69
C LEU A 141 2.87 -53.14 34.69
N ALA A 142 2.09 -53.20 33.61
CA ALA A 142 0.99 -54.16 33.49
C ALA A 142 1.49 -55.62 33.59
N ALA A 143 2.62 -55.93 32.95
CA ALA A 143 3.23 -57.26 33.06
C ALA A 143 3.70 -57.58 34.49
N ALA A 144 4.26 -56.60 35.21
CA ALA A 144 4.67 -56.75 36.60
C ALA A 144 3.46 -56.94 37.54
N GLU A 145 2.36 -56.23 37.31
CA GLU A 145 1.11 -56.38 38.06
C GLU A 145 0.51 -57.78 37.86
N GLN A 146 0.44 -58.27 36.61
CA GLN A 146 -0.01 -59.63 36.31
C GLN A 146 0.87 -60.70 36.98
N ALA A 147 2.19 -60.51 36.98
CA ALA A 147 3.11 -61.43 37.65
C ALA A 147 2.92 -61.42 39.18
N LEU A 148 2.66 -60.25 39.78
CA LEU A 148 2.36 -60.11 41.20
C LEU A 148 1.03 -60.80 41.55
N GLU A 149 0.00 -60.60 40.74
CA GLU A 149 -1.31 -61.24 40.92
C GLU A 149 -1.19 -62.77 40.83
N ALA A 150 -0.49 -63.29 39.82
CA ALA A 150 -0.23 -64.72 39.69
C ALA A 150 0.51 -65.29 40.91
N ARG A 151 1.50 -64.56 41.44
CA ARG A 151 2.22 -64.93 42.67
C ARG A 151 1.31 -64.94 43.90
N ASN A 152 0.43 -63.95 44.04
CA ASN A 152 -0.54 -63.87 45.14
C ASN A 152 -1.54 -65.04 45.09
N VAL A 153 -2.03 -65.38 43.90
CA VAL A 153 -2.90 -66.55 43.69
C VAL A 153 -2.17 -67.84 44.08
N GLN A 154 -0.91 -68.00 43.68
CA GLN A 154 -0.10 -69.17 44.04
C GLN A 154 0.12 -69.26 45.56
N HIS A 155 0.48 -68.15 46.21
CA HIS A 155 0.64 -68.09 47.66
C HIS A 155 -0.66 -68.41 48.41
N ALA A 156 -1.81 -67.92 47.92
CA ALA A 156 -3.12 -68.25 48.48
C ALA A 156 -3.42 -69.76 48.39
N LYS A 157 -3.09 -70.40 47.26
CA LYS A 157 -3.21 -71.86 47.10
C LYS A 157 -2.31 -72.62 48.07
N GLU A 158 -1.07 -72.20 48.24
CA GLU A 158 -0.13 -72.79 49.20
C GLU A 158 -0.62 -72.67 50.64
N MET A 159 -1.14 -71.50 51.02
CA MET A 159 -1.73 -71.28 52.35
C MET A 159 -2.97 -72.14 52.58
N ALA A 160 -3.86 -72.24 51.58
CA ALA A 160 -5.03 -73.12 51.64
C ALA A 160 -4.63 -74.59 51.84
N ALA A 161 -3.61 -75.06 51.10
CA ALA A 161 -3.07 -76.41 51.25
C ALA A 161 -2.50 -76.65 52.67
N LYS A 162 -1.69 -75.72 53.19
CA LYS A 162 -1.16 -75.78 54.56
C LYS A 162 -2.27 -75.79 55.61
N THR A 163 -3.31 -74.96 55.46
CA THR A 163 -4.45 -74.97 56.40
C THR A 163 -5.23 -76.28 56.38
N SER A 164 -5.39 -76.90 55.20
CA SER A 164 -6.01 -78.22 55.07
C SER A 164 -5.18 -79.30 55.77
N GLU A 165 -3.85 -79.25 55.62
CA GLU A 165 -2.92 -80.14 56.32
C GLU A 165 -2.99 -79.98 57.84
N ILE A 166 -3.02 -78.75 58.35
CA ILE A 166 -3.20 -78.46 59.78
C ILE A 166 -4.54 -79.01 60.27
N MET A 167 -5.64 -78.79 59.56
CA MET A 167 -6.96 -79.33 59.94
C MET A 167 -6.99 -80.86 59.95
N SER A 168 -6.29 -81.51 59.02
CA SER A 168 -6.12 -82.96 58.99
C SER A 168 -5.31 -83.47 60.18
N LEU A 169 -4.22 -82.78 60.55
CA LEU A 169 -3.45 -83.11 61.75
C LEU A 169 -4.26 -82.91 63.04
N MET A 170 -5.00 -81.81 63.14
CA MET A 170 -5.88 -81.51 64.28
C MET A 170 -6.99 -82.55 64.44
N SER A 171 -7.58 -83.04 63.33
CA SER A 171 -8.60 -84.09 63.40
C SER A 171 -8.01 -85.42 63.91
N LYS A 172 -6.78 -85.78 63.47
CA LYS A 172 -6.04 -86.95 63.97
C LYS A 172 -5.66 -86.83 65.44
N LEU A 173 -5.30 -85.64 65.91
CA LEU A 173 -5.03 -85.38 67.33
C LEU A 173 -6.31 -85.50 68.17
N ARG A 174 -7.44 -85.01 67.64
CA ARG A 174 -8.73 -85.05 68.34
C ARG A 174 -9.27 -86.48 68.53
N THR A 175 -8.95 -87.41 67.64
CA THR A 175 -9.32 -88.83 67.78
C THR A 175 -8.41 -89.62 68.73
N GLN A 176 -7.26 -89.05 69.14
CA GLN A 176 -6.34 -89.66 70.11
C GLN A 176 -6.41 -89.03 71.51
N ALA A 177 -7.19 -87.97 71.70
CA ALA A 177 -7.32 -87.31 72.99
C ALA A 177 -8.32 -88.07 73.90
N PRO A 178 -7.89 -88.58 75.07
CA PRO A 178 -8.81 -89.16 76.05
C PRO A 178 -9.78 -88.10 76.57
N ALA A 179 -11.03 -88.52 76.80
CA ALA A 179 -12.15 -87.67 77.19
C ALA A 179 -11.79 -86.75 78.37
N ALA A 180 -11.83 -85.45 78.12
CA ALA A 180 -11.63 -84.43 79.15
C ALA A 180 -12.82 -84.39 80.11
N PRO A 181 -12.58 -84.21 81.43
CA PRO A 181 -13.61 -84.14 82.46
C PRO A 181 -14.45 -82.85 82.37
N PRO A 182 -15.65 -82.84 82.99
CA PRO A 182 -16.58 -81.72 82.92
C PRO A 182 -16.02 -80.43 83.53
N ALA A 183 -16.29 -79.31 82.86
CA ALA A 183 -15.82 -77.98 83.22
C ALA A 183 -16.58 -77.40 84.42
N ASP A 184 -15.83 -77.12 85.48
CA ASP A 184 -16.29 -76.33 86.63
C ASP A 184 -16.36 -74.85 86.24
N THR A 185 -17.55 -74.27 86.40
CA THR A 185 -17.80 -72.84 86.35
C THR A 185 -17.21 -72.18 87.59
N ASN A 186 -16.01 -71.59 87.50
CA ASN A 186 -15.59 -70.40 88.27
C ASN A 186 -14.11 -70.11 88.03
N PHE A 187 -13.80 -69.16 87.14
CA PHE A 187 -12.50 -68.48 87.15
C PHE A 187 -12.70 -66.97 86.98
N PRO A 188 -11.95 -66.14 87.73
CA PRO A 188 -12.25 -64.73 87.87
C PRO A 188 -11.67 -63.89 86.71
N LEU A 189 -12.39 -62.80 86.45
CA LEU A 189 -12.05 -61.70 85.54
C LEU A 189 -10.60 -61.21 85.75
N GLY A 190 -9.73 -61.44 84.77
CA GLY A 190 -8.45 -60.74 84.62
C GLY A 190 -8.63 -59.38 83.93
N PRO A 191 -7.74 -58.41 84.19
CA PRO A 191 -7.93 -57.00 83.83
C PRO A 191 -7.77 -56.74 82.31
N PRO A 192 -8.29 -55.61 81.79
CA PRO A 192 -8.32 -55.33 80.36
C PRO A 192 -6.91 -55.10 79.80
N ILE A 193 -6.53 -55.91 78.82
CA ILE A 193 -5.33 -55.72 78.01
C ILE A 193 -5.54 -54.51 77.11
N LEU A 194 -4.68 -53.50 77.30
CA LEU A 194 -4.58 -52.28 76.52
C LEU A 194 -4.42 -52.60 75.02
N VAL A 195 -5.42 -52.22 74.24
CA VAL A 195 -5.36 -52.16 72.77
C VAL A 195 -4.37 -51.05 72.38
N PRO A 196 -3.37 -51.30 71.50
CA PRO A 196 -2.60 -50.23 70.91
C PRO A 196 -3.53 -49.37 70.05
N ARG A 197 -3.70 -48.12 70.49
CA ARG A 197 -4.43 -47.07 69.77
C ARG A 197 -3.70 -46.84 68.45
N PHE A 198 -4.19 -47.44 67.37
CA PHE A 198 -3.73 -47.09 66.03
C PHE A 198 -4.03 -45.61 65.80
N LEU A 199 -2.97 -44.87 65.45
CA LEU A 199 -3.00 -43.46 65.16
C LEU A 199 -4.01 -43.18 64.04
N SER A 200 -4.84 -42.17 64.28
CA SER A 200 -5.81 -41.62 63.35
C SER A 200 -5.19 -41.32 61.98
N GLU A 201 -5.88 -41.73 60.93
CA GLU A 201 -5.74 -41.21 59.57
C GLU A 201 -5.94 -39.69 59.59
N GLY A 202 -4.84 -38.94 59.55
CA GLY A 202 -4.94 -37.48 59.62
C GLY A 202 -3.58 -36.82 59.63
N LYS A 203 -2.97 -36.75 58.44
CA LYS A 203 -1.87 -35.86 57.99
C LYS A 203 -0.86 -36.59 57.10
N ARG A 204 -1.32 -37.18 55.99
CA ARG A 204 -0.49 -37.20 54.78
C ARG A 204 -0.60 -35.83 54.14
N LYS A 205 0.28 -34.91 54.57
CA LYS A 205 0.59 -33.71 53.79
C LYS A 205 1.14 -34.20 52.45
N THR A 206 0.33 -34.09 51.41
CA THR A 206 0.78 -34.08 50.03
C THR A 206 1.78 -32.95 49.88
N ARG A 207 3.07 -33.30 49.90
CA ARG A 207 4.15 -32.47 49.36
C ARG A 207 4.03 -32.54 47.83
N LEU A 208 3.03 -31.85 47.30
CA LEU A 208 3.03 -31.44 45.90
C LEU A 208 4.04 -30.30 45.80
N GLU A 209 5.26 -30.67 45.42
CA GLU A 209 6.22 -29.71 44.91
C GLU A 209 5.63 -29.11 43.63
N ALA A 210 5.01 -27.95 43.77
CA ALA A 210 4.83 -27.04 42.66
C ALA A 210 6.24 -26.57 42.24
N LYS A 211 6.85 -27.31 41.30
CA LYS A 211 7.89 -26.76 40.42
C LYS A 211 7.25 -25.66 39.61
N VAL A 212 7.20 -24.45 40.18
CA VAL A 212 6.99 -23.22 39.45
C VAL A 212 8.18 -23.11 38.50
N LEU A 213 7.92 -23.39 37.21
CA LEU A 213 8.82 -23.02 36.12
C LEU A 213 9.10 -21.51 36.27
N LYS A 214 10.33 -21.19 36.68
CA LYS A 214 10.90 -19.87 36.44
C LYS A 214 11.06 -19.74 34.92
N THR A 215 10.12 -19.08 34.28
CA THR A 215 10.34 -18.50 32.96
C THR A 215 11.44 -17.45 33.09
N PRO A 216 12.50 -17.49 32.27
CA PRO A 216 13.44 -16.38 32.20
C PRO A 216 12.71 -15.19 31.58
N ARG A 217 12.48 -14.18 32.41
CA ARG A 217 12.01 -12.85 31.99
C ARG A 217 13.12 -12.26 31.11
N ALA A 218 12.97 -12.40 29.80
CA ALA A 218 13.79 -11.70 28.82
C ALA A 218 13.65 -10.20 29.10
N GLY A 219 14.70 -9.61 29.65
CA GLY A 219 14.84 -8.17 29.79
C GLY A 219 14.93 -7.56 28.41
N VAL A 220 13.86 -6.91 27.98
CA VAL A 220 13.91 -5.95 26.89
C VAL A 220 14.48 -4.66 27.49
N PRO A 221 15.65 -4.17 27.05
CA PRO A 221 16.16 -2.88 27.51
C PRO A 221 15.27 -1.76 26.94
N ILE A 222 14.60 -1.04 27.82
CA ILE A 222 13.94 0.23 27.50
C ILE A 222 15.05 1.25 27.26
N LEU A 223 15.26 1.59 25.99
CA LEU A 223 16.08 2.75 25.61
C LEU A 223 15.31 4.04 25.95
N PRO A 224 15.95 5.04 26.58
CA PRO A 224 15.33 6.34 26.81
C PRO A 224 15.24 7.10 25.48
N LEU A 225 14.01 7.41 25.06
CA LEU A 225 13.71 8.31 23.96
C LEU A 225 14.07 9.74 24.40
N ALA A 226 15.22 10.23 23.97
CA ALA A 226 15.60 11.62 24.14
C ALA A 226 14.70 12.50 23.24
N VAL A 227 13.83 13.28 23.87
CA VAL A 227 13.02 14.32 23.21
C VAL A 227 13.95 15.51 22.93
N ALA A 228 14.52 15.54 21.72
CA ALA A 228 15.14 16.74 21.18
C ALA A 228 14.02 17.61 20.57
N SER A 229 13.48 18.50 21.39
CA SER A 229 12.68 19.65 20.96
C SER A 229 13.61 20.63 20.26
N GLY A 230 13.56 20.64 18.93
CA GLY A 230 14.25 21.59 18.06
C GLY A 230 13.23 22.49 17.37
N ASN A 231 13.10 23.70 17.88
CA ASN A 231 12.36 24.81 17.28
C ASN A 231 12.78 25.03 15.82
N ILE A 232 11.80 25.12 14.91
CA ILE A 232 11.97 25.70 13.58
C ILE A 232 11.23 27.06 13.61
N PRO A 233 11.87 28.17 13.22
CA PRO A 233 11.21 29.46 13.12
C PRO A 233 10.28 29.51 11.90
N GLU A 234 9.11 30.10 12.12
CA GLU A 234 8.14 30.49 11.09
C GLU A 234 8.75 31.52 10.14
N GLU A 235 9.05 31.13 8.90
CA GLU A 235 9.19 32.06 7.79
C GLU A 235 7.98 31.93 6.88
N ALA A 236 7.12 32.95 6.96
CA ALA A 236 5.94 33.13 6.13
C ALA A 236 6.35 33.40 4.67
N VAL A 237 6.28 32.38 3.82
CA VAL A 237 6.39 32.56 2.37
C VAL A 237 5.02 32.98 1.82
N ASN A 238 4.94 34.27 1.54
CA ASN A 238 3.87 34.97 0.85
C ASN A 238 3.67 34.37 -0.56
N TYR A 239 2.60 33.59 -0.77
CA TYR A 239 2.24 33.04 -2.08
C TYR A 239 1.23 33.93 -2.78
N ASP A 240 1.70 34.65 -3.79
CA ASP A 240 0.92 35.44 -4.73
C ASP A 240 0.33 34.52 -5.83
N PRO A 241 -0.99 34.46 -6.07
CA PRO A 241 -1.55 33.58 -7.09
C PRO A 241 -1.86 34.36 -8.36
N LYS A 242 -1.08 34.13 -9.43
CA LYS A 242 -1.55 34.20 -10.83
C LYS A 242 -0.43 33.87 -11.84
N GLU A 243 -0.49 32.67 -12.41
CA GLU A 243 -0.23 32.51 -13.85
C GLU A 243 -1.26 31.55 -14.45
N PRO A 244 -1.88 31.90 -15.60
CA PRO A 244 -2.84 31.04 -16.27
C PRO A 244 -2.14 29.85 -16.94
N SER A 245 -2.64 28.64 -16.65
CA SER A 245 -2.25 27.39 -17.32
C SER A 245 -2.21 27.53 -18.85
N PRO A 246 -1.10 27.18 -19.52
CA PRO A 246 -1.07 27.09 -20.97
C PRO A 246 -1.95 25.91 -21.43
N GLY A 247 -2.82 26.19 -22.40
CA GLY A 247 -3.73 25.21 -23.00
C GLY A 247 -3.00 24.03 -23.67
N PRO A 248 -3.73 22.93 -23.96
CA PRO A 248 -3.15 21.68 -24.41
C PRO A 248 -2.58 21.84 -25.83
N GLN A 249 -1.25 21.88 -25.93
CA GLN A 249 -0.55 21.79 -27.22
C GLN A 249 -0.68 20.37 -27.80
N GLY A 250 -0.94 20.33 -29.10
CA GLY A 250 -1.29 19.14 -29.86
C GLY A 250 -0.28 18.00 -29.76
N LYS A 251 -0.82 16.78 -29.62
CA LYS A 251 -0.06 15.53 -29.72
C LYS A 251 0.54 15.39 -31.13
N PRO A 252 1.84 15.05 -31.26
CA PRO A 252 2.40 14.68 -32.56
C PRO A 252 1.77 13.36 -33.08
N PRO A 253 1.67 13.17 -34.41
CA PRO A 253 1.10 11.97 -35.00
C PRO A 253 1.99 10.75 -34.71
N GLY A 254 1.55 9.94 -33.75
CA GLY A 254 2.18 8.66 -33.42
C GLY A 254 2.10 7.68 -34.58
N ARG A 255 3.27 7.26 -35.07
CA ARG A 255 3.49 6.20 -36.05
C ARG A 255 2.83 4.90 -35.54
N ARG A 256 1.68 4.54 -36.14
CA ARG A 256 0.96 3.29 -35.85
C ARG A 256 1.81 2.09 -36.27
N GLN A 257 2.49 1.47 -35.31
CA GLN A 257 2.91 0.09 -35.45
C GLN A 257 1.67 -0.79 -35.27
N SER A 258 1.27 -1.48 -36.32
CA SER A 258 0.15 -2.42 -36.32
C SER A 258 0.50 -3.63 -35.47
N ALA A 259 0.03 -3.65 -34.22
CA ALA A 259 0.07 -4.81 -33.36
C ALA A 259 -0.78 -5.97 -33.94
N PRO A 260 -0.38 -7.23 -33.71
CA PRO A 260 -1.01 -8.42 -34.29
C PRO A 260 -2.48 -8.55 -33.87
N ARG A 261 -3.35 -8.84 -34.86
CA ARG A 261 -4.83 -8.87 -34.77
C ARG A 261 -5.42 -10.05 -33.97
N GLY A 262 -4.69 -10.65 -33.04
CA GLY A 262 -5.08 -11.90 -32.37
C GLY A 262 -5.82 -11.81 -31.01
N LEU A 263 -5.88 -10.64 -30.36
CA LEU A 263 -6.29 -10.53 -28.94
C LEU A 263 -7.63 -9.80 -28.68
N LYS A 264 -8.47 -9.58 -29.69
CA LYS A 264 -9.66 -8.70 -29.53
C LYS A 264 -10.83 -9.30 -28.74
N ASN A 265 -10.81 -10.60 -28.46
CA ASN A 265 -11.94 -11.26 -27.78
C ASN A 265 -11.74 -11.40 -26.26
N SER A 266 -10.51 -11.38 -25.73
CA SER A 266 -10.29 -11.38 -24.27
C SER A 266 -10.70 -10.05 -23.63
N SER A 267 -10.43 -8.93 -24.32
CA SER A 267 -10.68 -7.58 -23.80
C SER A 267 -12.14 -7.27 -23.43
N LYS A 268 -13.13 -7.96 -24.03
CA LYS A 268 -14.55 -7.72 -23.70
C LYS A 268 -14.95 -8.37 -22.38
N ASN A 269 -14.45 -9.58 -22.11
CA ASN A 269 -14.70 -10.28 -20.85
C ASN A 269 -14.00 -9.56 -19.71
N ASP A 270 -12.74 -9.16 -19.91
CA ASP A 270 -11.96 -8.41 -18.91
C ASP A 270 -12.66 -7.11 -18.50
N ALA A 271 -13.25 -6.37 -19.46
CA ALA A 271 -13.99 -5.15 -19.19
C ALA A 271 -15.30 -5.39 -18.43
N GLN A 272 -15.99 -6.50 -18.73
CA GLN A 272 -17.21 -6.87 -18.03
C GLN A 272 -16.93 -7.32 -16.59
N GLU A 273 -15.87 -8.10 -16.38
CA GLU A 273 -15.40 -8.52 -15.05
C GLU A 273 -14.96 -7.32 -14.20
N ASP A 274 -14.18 -6.39 -14.77
CA ASP A 274 -13.78 -5.15 -14.11
C ASP A 274 -14.99 -4.29 -13.69
N GLU A 275 -16.03 -4.20 -14.53
CA GLU A 275 -17.26 -3.49 -14.17
C GLU A 275 -18.07 -4.17 -13.07
N LEU A 276 -18.12 -5.51 -13.05
CA LEU A 276 -18.74 -6.26 -11.96
C LEU A 276 -17.98 -6.04 -10.64
N TYR A 277 -16.65 -6.04 -10.68
CA TYR A 277 -15.81 -5.70 -9.53
C TYR A 277 -16.06 -4.30 -9.01
N LYS A 278 -16.03 -3.31 -9.90
CA LYS A 278 -16.32 -1.91 -9.55
C LYS A 278 -17.73 -1.74 -9.00
N ARG A 279 -18.72 -2.47 -9.54
CA ARG A 279 -20.10 -2.47 -9.02
C ARG A 279 -20.15 -3.00 -7.60
N GLY A 280 -19.50 -4.13 -7.36
CA GLY A 280 -19.40 -4.74 -6.04
C GLY A 280 -18.71 -3.82 -5.02
N MET A 281 -17.58 -3.21 -5.39
CA MET A 281 -16.88 -2.26 -4.51
C MET A 281 -17.70 -1.01 -4.22
N ARG A 282 -18.47 -0.50 -5.21
CA ARG A 282 -19.44 0.57 -4.97
C ARG A 282 -20.50 0.16 -3.97
N GLU A 283 -21.04 -1.05 -4.07
CA GLU A 283 -22.02 -1.58 -3.11
C GLU A 283 -21.43 -1.71 -1.70
N THR A 284 -20.21 -2.25 -1.58
CA THR A 284 -19.51 -2.33 -0.29
C THR A 284 -19.31 -0.95 0.33
N TRP A 285 -18.90 0.04 -0.47
CA TRP A 285 -18.75 1.42 -0.03
C TRP A 285 -20.08 1.99 0.48
N ARG A 286 -21.14 1.87 -0.32
CA ARG A 286 -22.50 2.31 0.02
C ARG A 286 -22.99 1.71 1.33
N ASN A 287 -22.86 0.40 1.49
CA ASN A 287 -23.30 -0.30 2.71
C ASN A 287 -22.47 0.08 3.94
N THR A 288 -21.18 0.39 3.76
CA THR A 288 -20.30 0.73 4.89
C THR A 288 -20.57 2.13 5.42
N PHE A 289 -20.85 3.10 4.55
CA PHE A 289 -21.08 4.49 4.91
C PHE A 289 -22.56 4.89 4.87
N GLU A 290 -23.46 3.93 4.71
CA GLU A 290 -24.92 4.14 4.61
C GLU A 290 -25.31 5.19 3.56
N THR A 291 -24.58 5.20 2.44
CA THR A 291 -24.82 6.12 1.33
C THR A 291 -25.39 5.39 0.13
N SER A 292 -26.29 6.03 -0.61
CA SER A 292 -26.80 5.55 -1.89
C SER A 292 -25.94 6.01 -3.08
N CYS A 293 -25.29 7.17 -2.95
CA CYS A 293 -24.40 7.75 -3.96
C CYS A 293 -23.30 8.60 -3.33
N ALA A 294 -22.32 9.03 -4.14
CA ALA A 294 -21.24 9.90 -3.64
C ALA A 294 -21.75 11.27 -3.18
N ASP A 295 -22.87 11.74 -3.71
CA ASP A 295 -23.42 13.06 -3.39
C ASP A 295 -24.07 13.08 -1.99
N ASP A 296 -24.37 11.91 -1.41
CA ASP A 296 -24.91 11.78 -0.04
C ASP A 296 -23.89 12.20 1.04
N PHE A 297 -22.61 12.35 0.67
CA PHE A 297 -21.57 12.87 1.57
C PHE A 297 -21.71 14.36 1.88
N GLN A 298 -22.74 15.05 1.39
CA GLN A 298 -23.03 16.45 1.69
C GLN A 298 -23.16 16.74 3.20
N GLY A 299 -23.79 15.84 3.95
CA GLY A 299 -24.02 15.95 5.39
C GLY A 299 -23.05 15.13 6.22
N TYR A 300 -21.97 14.65 5.61
CA TYR A 300 -21.02 13.76 6.27
C TYR A 300 -20.18 14.54 7.29
N GLU A 301 -20.11 14.02 8.52
CA GLU A 301 -19.24 14.55 9.57
C GLU A 301 -17.89 13.80 9.54
N PRO A 302 -16.82 14.43 9.05
CA PRO A 302 -15.51 13.80 9.02
C PRO A 302 -14.96 13.66 10.44
N ILE A 303 -14.04 12.71 10.62
CA ILE A 303 -13.35 12.53 11.90
C ILE A 303 -12.57 13.80 12.30
N SER A 304 -12.56 14.10 13.59
CA SER A 304 -11.79 15.22 14.16
C SER A 304 -10.29 15.09 13.88
N GLN A 305 -9.63 16.19 13.53
CA GLN A 305 -8.19 16.21 13.24
C GLN A 305 -7.32 15.69 14.39
N ASP A 306 -7.67 16.00 15.64
CA ASP A 306 -6.93 15.51 16.82
C ASP A 306 -6.80 13.97 16.85
N ARG A 307 -7.83 13.25 16.41
CA ARG A 307 -7.81 11.77 16.35
C ARG A 307 -6.98 11.26 15.17
N VAL A 308 -7.01 11.97 14.04
CA VAL A 308 -6.17 11.66 12.87
C VAL A 308 -4.70 11.87 13.24
N GLU A 309 -4.37 12.97 13.90
CA GLU A 309 -3.04 13.30 14.38
C GLU A 309 -2.56 12.31 15.45
N ALA A 310 -3.41 11.97 16.43
CA ALA A 310 -3.08 10.95 17.42
C ALA A 310 -2.77 9.60 16.74
N CYS A 311 -3.53 9.19 15.73
CA CYS A 311 -3.23 7.98 14.96
C CYS A 311 -1.92 8.12 14.17
N ARG A 312 -1.57 9.32 13.70
CA ARG A 312 -0.32 9.59 12.98
C ARG A 312 0.91 9.47 13.88
N THR A 313 0.81 9.85 15.16
CA THR A 313 1.90 9.77 16.15
C THR A 313 1.98 8.42 16.87
N GLY A 314 1.31 7.38 16.35
CA GLY A 314 1.34 6.02 16.91
C GLY A 314 0.22 5.71 17.91
N GLY A 315 -0.73 6.62 18.10
CA GLY A 315 -1.94 6.39 18.88
C GLY A 315 -2.91 5.39 18.25
N ALA A 316 -4.03 5.15 18.94
CA ALA A 316 -5.06 4.24 18.49
C ALA A 316 -5.65 4.68 17.14
N GLY A 317 -5.72 3.74 16.19
CA GLY A 317 -6.41 3.97 14.92
C GLY A 317 -7.93 3.82 15.06
N PRO A 318 -8.67 3.78 13.93
CA PRO A 318 -10.11 3.57 13.94
C PRO A 318 -10.44 2.24 14.64
N ALA A 319 -11.36 2.28 15.60
CA ALA A 319 -11.83 1.09 16.31
C ALA A 319 -12.53 0.12 15.34
N LEU A 320 -12.69 -1.15 15.72
CA LEU A 320 -13.43 -2.10 14.87
C LEU A 320 -14.90 -1.65 14.77
N GLY A 321 -15.40 -1.52 13.53
CA GLY A 321 -16.75 -0.98 13.28
C GLY A 321 -16.79 0.55 13.14
N GLU A 322 -15.71 1.26 13.42
CA GLU A 322 -15.60 2.68 13.18
C GLU A 322 -15.15 2.94 11.72
N TYR A 323 -16.03 3.59 10.96
CA TYR A 323 -15.84 3.92 9.55
C TYR A 323 -16.04 5.42 9.30
N THR A 324 -15.56 6.28 10.20
CA THR A 324 -15.56 7.75 9.99
C THR A 324 -14.33 8.16 9.18
N LEU A 325 -14.51 8.74 8.00
CA LEU A 325 -13.45 9.16 7.08
C LEU A 325 -12.86 10.50 7.49
N ASP A 326 -11.58 10.66 7.23
CA ASP A 326 -10.88 11.94 7.28
C ASP A 326 -11.00 12.63 5.93
N PHE A 327 -11.47 13.87 5.92
CA PHE A 327 -11.56 14.74 4.73
C PHE A 327 -10.69 16.00 4.86
N GLY A 328 -9.79 16.04 5.85
CA GLY A 328 -8.86 17.14 6.06
C GLY A 328 -7.77 17.25 4.99
N GLU A 329 -6.83 18.16 5.24
CA GLU A 329 -5.68 18.33 4.38
C GLU A 329 -4.82 17.05 4.39
N GLY A 330 -4.47 16.55 3.21
CA GLY A 330 -3.73 15.30 3.08
C GLY A 330 -4.56 14.02 3.31
N TYR A 331 -5.90 14.08 3.25
CA TYR A 331 -6.77 12.91 3.46
C TYR A 331 -6.38 11.65 2.65
N GLN A 332 -5.76 11.81 1.48
CA GLN A 332 -5.32 10.70 0.63
C GLN A 332 -4.14 9.91 1.23
N THR A 333 -3.27 10.61 1.97
CA THR A 333 -2.09 10.01 2.62
C THR A 333 -2.34 9.68 4.08
N SER A 334 -3.46 10.15 4.65
CA SER A 334 -3.92 9.89 6.02
C SER A 334 -3.87 8.41 6.39
N LEU A 335 -3.10 8.10 7.44
CA LEU A 335 -3.00 6.74 7.99
C LEU A 335 -4.35 6.24 8.50
N TRP A 336 -5.22 7.14 8.95
CA TRP A 336 -6.58 6.84 9.37
C TRP A 336 -7.40 6.24 8.23
N ASN A 337 -7.48 6.95 7.09
CA ASN A 337 -8.18 6.50 5.90
C ASN A 337 -7.57 5.22 5.32
N LYS A 338 -6.24 5.08 5.33
CA LYS A 338 -5.56 3.85 4.88
C LYS A 338 -5.99 2.64 5.71
N LYS A 339 -6.10 2.78 7.04
CA LYS A 339 -6.59 1.70 7.92
C LYS A 339 -8.05 1.35 7.64
N ILE A 340 -8.91 2.35 7.39
CA ILE A 340 -10.31 2.12 6.99
C ILE A 340 -10.38 1.39 5.64
N ILE A 341 -9.67 1.88 4.62
CA ILE A 341 -9.63 1.29 3.28
C ILE A 341 -9.13 -0.16 3.32
N ALA A 342 -8.03 -0.41 4.04
CA ALA A 342 -7.50 -1.76 4.19
C ALA A 342 -8.52 -2.71 4.84
N ARG A 343 -9.31 -2.21 5.81
CA ARG A 343 -10.35 -3.00 6.49
C ARG A 343 -11.54 -3.30 5.59
N ILE A 344 -12.10 -2.29 4.91
CA ILE A 344 -13.24 -2.50 3.98
C ILE A 344 -12.81 -3.30 2.75
N GLY A 345 -11.53 -3.23 2.38
CA GLY A 345 -10.89 -4.06 1.34
C GLY A 345 -10.93 -5.56 1.63
N LEU A 346 -11.14 -5.97 2.89
CA LEU A 346 -11.32 -7.37 3.26
C LEU A 346 -12.75 -7.88 3.02
N PHE A 347 -13.75 -7.01 2.90
CA PHE A 347 -15.15 -7.42 2.73
C PHE A 347 -15.41 -8.22 1.45
N PRO A 348 -14.89 -7.83 0.27
CA PRO A 348 -15.03 -8.65 -0.94
C PRO A 348 -14.50 -10.08 -0.76
N ARG A 349 -13.33 -10.22 -0.12
CA ARG A 349 -12.69 -11.52 0.15
C ARG A 349 -13.49 -12.36 1.15
N ARG A 350 -14.05 -11.74 2.20
CA ARG A 350 -14.92 -12.45 3.16
C ARG A 350 -16.21 -12.94 2.51
N ARG A 351 -16.80 -12.13 1.62
CA ARG A 351 -17.97 -12.53 0.82
C ARG A 351 -17.65 -13.73 -0.07
N GLU A 352 -16.50 -13.70 -0.75
CA GLU A 352 -16.00 -14.79 -1.59
C GLU A 352 -15.80 -16.09 -0.78
N ALA A 353 -15.13 -16.01 0.37
CA ALA A 353 -14.93 -17.17 1.26
C ALA A 353 -16.25 -17.75 1.82
N SER A 354 -17.32 -16.94 1.88
CA SER A 354 -18.64 -17.35 2.37
C SER A 354 -19.55 -17.89 1.26
N GLY A 355 -19.05 -18.07 0.03
CA GLY A 355 -19.83 -18.52 -1.12
C GLY A 355 -20.79 -17.48 -1.70
N ASN A 356 -20.88 -16.29 -1.08
CA ASN A 356 -21.66 -15.13 -1.54
C ASN A 356 -20.76 -14.10 -2.24
N GLY A 357 -19.67 -14.56 -2.87
CA GLY A 357 -18.79 -13.72 -3.67
C GLY A 357 -19.47 -13.23 -4.94
N TRP A 358 -18.83 -12.33 -5.66
CA TRP A 358 -19.33 -11.85 -6.96
C TRP A 358 -19.15 -12.88 -8.10
N GLY A 359 -18.59 -14.06 -7.80
CA GLY A 359 -18.29 -15.10 -8.79
C GLY A 359 -17.19 -14.68 -9.77
N LEU A 360 -16.33 -13.75 -9.38
CA LEU A 360 -15.27 -13.19 -10.22
C LEU A 360 -13.89 -13.74 -9.81
N PRO A 361 -12.93 -13.85 -10.74
CA PRO A 361 -11.57 -14.28 -10.43
C PRO A 361 -10.91 -13.37 -9.39
N PRO A 362 -10.10 -13.89 -8.45
CA PRO A 362 -9.53 -13.09 -7.38
C PRO A 362 -8.63 -11.97 -7.92
N VAL A 363 -8.87 -10.74 -7.46
CA VAL A 363 -8.07 -9.56 -7.82
C VAL A 363 -7.02 -9.22 -6.75
N SER A 364 -5.98 -8.51 -7.18
CA SER A 364 -4.92 -8.07 -6.29
C SER A 364 -5.47 -7.13 -5.21
N ARG A 365 -4.85 -7.18 -4.01
CA ARG A 365 -5.21 -6.30 -2.90
C ARG A 365 -5.01 -4.82 -3.28
N VAL A 366 -3.94 -4.54 -4.01
CA VAL A 366 -3.60 -3.19 -4.49
C VAL A 366 -4.72 -2.61 -5.35
N TYR A 367 -5.25 -3.40 -6.30
CA TYR A 367 -6.35 -2.97 -7.15
C TYR A 367 -7.60 -2.61 -6.34
N VAL A 368 -7.96 -3.43 -5.34
CA VAL A 368 -9.12 -3.16 -4.47
C VAL A 368 -8.92 -1.87 -3.64
N GLU A 369 -7.74 -1.70 -3.06
CA GLU A 369 -7.40 -0.49 -2.29
C GLU A 369 -7.41 0.77 -3.17
N GLU A 370 -6.92 0.69 -4.41
CA GLU A 370 -6.97 1.79 -5.38
C GLU A 370 -8.41 2.16 -5.78
N GLN A 371 -9.29 1.18 -5.98
CA GLN A 371 -10.69 1.46 -6.28
C GLN A 371 -11.38 2.18 -5.11
N PHE A 372 -11.11 1.76 -3.87
CA PHE A 372 -11.62 2.44 -2.68
C PHE A 372 -11.00 3.82 -2.47
N ALA A 373 -9.71 4.01 -2.74
CA ALA A 373 -9.09 5.34 -2.76
C ALA A 373 -9.76 6.26 -3.80
N GLY A 374 -10.15 5.72 -4.95
CA GLY A 374 -10.96 6.42 -5.95
C GLY A 374 -12.35 6.82 -5.43
N GLN A 375 -13.01 5.96 -4.65
CA GLN A 375 -14.27 6.33 -3.98
C GLN A 375 -14.08 7.38 -2.89
N LEU A 376 -13.02 7.27 -2.10
CA LEU A 376 -12.66 8.25 -1.08
C LEU A 376 -12.50 9.64 -1.70
N LYS A 377 -11.74 9.73 -2.80
CA LYS A 377 -11.56 10.99 -3.55
C LYS A 377 -12.88 11.56 -4.04
N ARG A 378 -13.76 10.74 -4.61
CA ARG A 378 -15.09 11.19 -5.07
C ARG A 378 -15.96 11.68 -3.92
N SER A 379 -15.95 10.98 -2.79
CA SER A 379 -16.73 11.31 -1.60
C SER A 379 -16.23 12.63 -0.97
N GLN A 380 -14.91 12.81 -0.88
CA GLN A 380 -14.31 14.04 -0.40
C GLN A 380 -14.59 15.22 -1.33
N GLN A 381 -14.55 15.02 -2.65
CA GLN A 381 -14.90 16.06 -3.62
C GLN A 381 -16.38 16.46 -3.51
N ALA A 382 -17.27 15.48 -3.33
CA ALA A 382 -18.68 15.75 -3.08
C ALA A 382 -18.85 16.56 -1.80
N TRP A 383 -18.29 16.12 -0.67
CA TRP A 383 -18.32 16.84 0.60
C TRP A 383 -17.75 18.27 0.48
N ALA A 384 -16.59 18.45 -0.14
CA ALA A 384 -15.93 19.75 -0.29
C ALA A 384 -16.70 20.73 -1.19
N LEU A 385 -17.66 20.26 -2.01
CA LEU A 385 -18.56 21.16 -2.73
C LEU A 385 -19.56 21.84 -1.78
N TRP A 386 -19.96 21.17 -0.70
CA TRP A 386 -20.93 21.67 0.28
C TRP A 386 -20.30 22.47 1.41
N GLN A 387 -18.97 22.42 1.55
CA GLN A 387 -18.27 23.20 2.56
C GLN A 387 -18.17 24.69 2.17
N PRO A 388 -18.39 25.60 3.13
CA PRO A 388 -18.05 27.01 2.99
C PRO A 388 -16.61 27.23 2.58
N ARG A 389 -16.36 28.22 1.71
CA ARG A 389 -15.01 28.59 1.27
C ARG A 389 -14.74 30.05 1.57
N PHE A 390 -13.46 30.39 1.70
CA PHE A 390 -13.06 31.78 1.81
C PHE A 390 -13.21 32.47 0.45
N MET A 391 -14.01 33.53 0.39
CA MET A 391 -14.22 34.35 -0.81
C MET A 391 -13.24 35.50 -0.79
N GLN A 392 -12.16 35.38 -1.56
CA GLN A 392 -11.08 36.38 -1.58
C GLN A 392 -11.55 37.77 -2.03
N THR A 393 -12.57 37.85 -2.90
CA THR A 393 -13.14 39.12 -3.39
C THR A 393 -13.84 39.93 -2.31
N GLU A 394 -14.45 39.26 -1.34
CA GLU A 394 -15.24 39.88 -0.27
C GLU A 394 -14.54 39.79 1.09
N LEU A 395 -13.37 39.13 1.14
CA LEU A 395 -12.59 38.88 2.35
C LEU A 395 -13.41 38.26 3.50
N ARG A 396 -14.37 37.41 3.17
CA ARG A 396 -15.22 36.68 4.13
C ARG A 396 -15.37 35.22 3.74
N TYR A 397 -15.81 34.39 4.69
CA TYR A 397 -16.26 33.04 4.38
C TYR A 397 -17.68 33.07 3.78
N GLU A 398 -17.89 32.16 2.83
CA GLU A 398 -19.20 31.82 2.31
C GLU A 398 -20.14 31.40 3.44
N THR A 399 -21.41 31.81 3.38
CA THR A 399 -22.43 31.31 4.29
C THR A 399 -22.83 29.88 3.91
N SER A 400 -23.39 29.12 4.85
CA SER A 400 -23.89 27.76 4.54
C SER A 400 -24.95 27.75 3.42
N ALA A 401 -25.77 28.80 3.33
CA ALA A 401 -26.77 28.96 2.28
C ALA A 401 -26.13 29.18 0.90
N GLU A 402 -25.09 30.01 0.82
CA GLU A 402 -24.34 30.25 -0.43
C GLU A 402 -23.61 28.97 -0.90
N ALA A 403 -22.95 28.25 0.02
CA ALA A 403 -22.26 26.99 -0.28
C ALA A 403 -23.24 25.94 -0.82
N THR A 404 -24.43 25.88 -0.22
CA THR A 404 -25.54 25.02 -0.65
C THR A 404 -26.01 25.40 -2.06
N ALA A 405 -26.25 26.69 -2.32
CA ALA A 405 -26.67 27.17 -3.63
C ALA A 405 -25.62 26.85 -4.72
N ARG A 406 -24.34 27.03 -4.41
CA ARG A 406 -23.22 26.68 -5.29
C ARG A 406 -23.15 25.19 -5.59
N ALA A 407 -23.30 24.34 -4.56
CA ALA A 407 -23.30 22.89 -4.72
C ALA A 407 -24.49 22.42 -5.58
N GLN A 408 -25.70 22.95 -5.32
CA GLN A 408 -26.90 22.65 -6.10
C GLN A 408 -26.75 23.06 -7.58
N ALA A 409 -26.20 24.25 -7.85
CA ALA A 409 -25.93 24.70 -9.21
C ALA A 409 -24.96 23.76 -9.94
N TYR A 410 -23.91 23.29 -9.26
CA TYR A 410 -22.98 22.31 -9.82
C TYR A 410 -23.66 20.97 -10.13
N VAL A 411 -24.48 20.45 -9.20
CA VAL A 411 -25.22 19.20 -9.40
C VAL A 411 -26.19 19.32 -10.57
N ALA A 412 -26.95 20.41 -10.66
CA ALA A 412 -27.88 20.66 -11.77
C ALA A 412 -27.15 20.68 -13.12
N HIS A 413 -26.02 21.38 -13.21
CA HIS A 413 -25.19 21.43 -14.42
C HIS A 413 -24.63 20.05 -14.79
N ARG A 414 -24.16 19.27 -13.80
CA ARG A 414 -23.66 17.90 -14.02
C ARG A 414 -24.76 16.98 -14.55
N MET A 415 -25.95 17.01 -13.95
CA MET A 415 -27.10 16.20 -14.38
C MET A 415 -27.52 16.54 -15.81
N SER A 416 -27.53 17.84 -16.17
CA SER A 416 -27.77 18.26 -17.55
C SER A 416 -26.75 17.67 -18.53
N ARG A 417 -25.46 17.62 -18.18
CA ARG A 417 -24.42 17.03 -19.05
C ARG A 417 -24.55 15.52 -19.19
N VAL A 418 -24.88 14.81 -18.10
CA VAL A 418 -25.09 13.36 -18.12
C VAL A 418 -26.28 13.01 -19.02
N ASN A 419 -27.39 13.74 -18.86
CA ASN A 419 -28.58 13.56 -19.70
C ASN A 419 -28.27 13.79 -21.19
N ALA A 420 -27.57 14.88 -21.52
CA ALA A 420 -27.18 15.19 -22.90
C ALA A 420 -26.23 14.16 -23.54
N ASN A 421 -25.41 13.47 -22.74
CA ASN A 421 -24.57 12.38 -23.24
C ASN A 421 -25.37 11.08 -23.39
N SER A 422 -26.32 10.81 -22.50
CA SER A 422 -27.18 9.63 -22.57
C SER A 422 -28.08 9.64 -23.81
N SER A 423 -28.53 10.82 -24.26
CA SER A 423 -29.34 10.98 -25.45
C SER A 423 -28.56 10.83 -26.77
N LYS A 424 -27.24 10.97 -26.74
CA LYS A 424 -26.37 10.79 -27.93
C LYS A 424 -25.99 9.33 -28.19
N ASN A 425 -26.10 8.50 -27.16
CA ASN A 425 -25.77 7.07 -27.23
C ASN A 425 -27.00 6.17 -27.42
N ARG A 426 -28.20 6.77 -27.43
CA ARG A 426 -29.42 6.14 -27.94
C ARG A 426 -29.58 6.54 -29.39
#